data_AF-A0A859I9C5-F1
#
_entry.id   AF-A0A859I9C5-F1
#
_cell.length_a   1.000
_cell.length_b   1.000
_cell.length_c   1.000
_cell.angle_alpha   90.00
_cell.angle_beta   90.00
_cell.angle_gamma   90.00
#
_symmetry.space_group_name_H-M   'P 1'
#
loop_
_entity.id
_entity.type
_entity.pdbx_description
1 polymer ?
#
loop_
_entity_poly.entity_id
_entity_poly.type
_entity_poly.pdbx_seq_one_letter_code
_entity_poly.pdbx_strand_id
1 'polypeptide(L)' 'MKKRYPILLTISYLFFIISNIMALFFNFELGLKFNATIAIFSDIFFLFYLWHKEKKDEN' A
#
# COMPACT_ATOMS: atom_id res chain seq x y z
N MET A 1 -25.40 -4.55 -4.93
CA MET A 1 -24.23 -5.41 -4.65
C MET A 1 -23.30 -4.64 -3.73
N LYS A 2 -23.14 -5.06 -2.45
CA LYS A 2 -22.19 -4.44 -1.53
C LYS A 2 -20.80 -4.47 -2.17
N LYS A 3 -20.21 -3.32 -2.43
CA LYS A 3 -18.83 -3.20 -2.95
C LYS A 3 -17.86 -3.55 -1.83
N ARG A 4 -17.76 -4.83 -1.46
CA ARG A 4 -16.63 -5.32 -0.68
C ARG A 4 -15.41 -5.14 -1.56
N TYR A 5 -14.47 -4.31 -1.15
CA TYR A 5 -13.24 -4.17 -1.91
C TYR A 5 -12.55 -5.54 -1.93
N PRO A 6 -11.83 -5.89 -3.02
CA PRO A 6 -11.27 -7.22 -3.12
C PRO A 6 -10.27 -7.39 -1.98
N ILE A 7 -10.48 -8.37 -1.10
CA ILE A 7 -9.47 -8.76 -0.09
C ILE A 7 -8.10 -8.97 -0.75
N LEU A 8 -8.12 -9.49 -1.97
CA LEU A 8 -6.96 -9.62 -2.85
C LEU A 8 -6.24 -8.28 -3.10
N LEU A 9 -6.96 -7.18 -3.31
CA LEU A 9 -6.38 -5.86 -3.52
C LEU A 9 -5.63 -5.37 -2.29
N THR A 10 -6.24 -5.49 -1.11
CA THR A 10 -5.60 -5.15 0.18
C THR A 10 -4.32 -5.97 0.37
N ILE A 11 -4.39 -7.28 0.12
CA ILE A 11 -3.24 -8.18 0.22
C ILE A 11 -2.13 -7.76 -0.76
N SER A 12 -2.46 -7.43 -2.02
CA SER A 12 -1.48 -6.96 -3.01
C SER A 12 -0.72 -5.72 -2.54
N TYR A 13 -1.42 -4.73 -1.99
CA TYR A 13 -0.79 -3.52 -1.45
C TYR A 13 0.09 -3.80 -0.23
N LEU A 14 -0.28 -4.75 0.64
CA LEU A 14 0.60 -5.20 1.72
C LEU A 14 1.90 -5.82 1.18
N PHE A 15 1.81 -6.64 0.13
CA PHE A 15 3.01 -7.18 -0.53
C PHE A 15 3.88 -6.09 -1.15
N PHE A 16 3.31 -5.09 -1.82
CA PHE A 16 4.07 -3.96 -2.37
C PHE A 16 4.80 -3.17 -1.29
N ILE A 17 4.13 -2.89 -0.16
CA ILE A 17 4.76 -2.22 0.99
C ILE A 17 5.94 -3.04 1.49
N ILE A 18 5.76 -4.35 1.70
CA ILE A 18 6.82 -5.24 2.17
C ILE A 18 8.01 -5.26 1.20
N SER A 19 7.76 -5.37 -0.10
CA SER A 19 8.81 -5.35 -1.12
C SER A 19 9.58 -4.02 -1.15
N ASN A 20 8.90 -2.89 -1.03
CA ASN A 20 9.55 -1.59 -0.97
C ASN A 20 10.34 -1.39 0.34
N ILE A 21 9.85 -1.91 1.47
CA ILE A 21 10.59 -1.92 2.73
C ILE A 21 11.88 -2.75 2.56
N MET A 22 11.82 -3.94 1.97
CA MET A 22 13.02 -4.73 1.66
C MET A 22 14.01 -3.97 0.78
N ALA A 23 13.51 -3.22 -0.23
CA ALA A 23 14.36 -2.40 -1.09
C ALA A 23 15.14 -1.33 -0.33
N LEU A 24 14.61 -0.77 0.77
CA LEU A 24 15.33 0.19 1.61
C LEU A 24 16.55 -0.43 2.32
N PHE A 25 16.47 -1.72 2.67
CA PHE A 25 17.54 -2.46 3.35
C PHE A 25 18.63 -2.98 2.40
N PHE A 26 18.36 -3.06 1.10
CA PHE A 26 19.38 -3.42 0.11
C PHE A 26 20.31 -2.25 -0.23
N ASN A 27 21.46 -2.57 -0.84
CA ASN A 27 22.49 -1.60 -1.18
C ASN A 27 22.21 -0.93 -2.54
N PHE A 28 21.01 -0.36 -2.68
CA PHE A 28 20.58 0.37 -3.88
C PHE A 28 20.97 1.85 -3.83
N GLU A 29 20.98 2.47 -5.01
CA GLU A 29 21.18 3.91 -5.17
C GLU A 29 20.15 4.74 -4.40
N LEU A 30 20.55 5.95 -4.00
CA LEU A 30 19.72 6.87 -3.22
C LEU A 30 18.39 7.18 -3.91
N GLY A 31 18.39 7.34 -5.24
CA GLY A 31 17.18 7.59 -6.02
C GLY A 31 16.17 6.45 -5.93
N LEU A 32 16.64 5.20 -5.94
CA LEU A 32 15.78 4.02 -5.81
C LEU A 32 15.20 3.89 -4.40
N LYS A 33 15.99 4.21 -3.37
CA LYS A 33 15.52 4.25 -1.97
C LYS A 33 14.50 5.37 -1.73
N PHE A 34 14.70 6.53 -2.35
CA PHE A 34 13.75 7.62 -2.29
C PHE A 34 12.42 7.24 -2.96
N ASN A 35 12.47 6.61 -4.13
CA ASN A 35 11.28 6.10 -4.80
C ASN A 35 10.55 5.04 -3.97
N ALA A 36 11.29 4.08 -3.38
CA ALA A 36 10.70 3.07 -2.50
C ALA A 36 10.02 3.70 -1.27
N THR A 37 10.61 4.76 -0.70
CA THR A 37 10.01 5.51 0.41
C THR A 37 8.68 6.14 0.00
N ILE A 38 8.64 6.85 -1.14
CA ILE A 38 7.41 7.47 -1.65
C ILE A 38 6.34 6.41 -1.93
N ALA A 39 6.74 5.28 -2.53
CA ALA A 39 5.83 4.19 -2.83
C ALA A 39 5.17 3.64 -1.56
N ILE A 40 5.94 3.41 -0.49
CA ILE A 40 5.41 2.97 0.82
C ILE A 40 4.36 3.95 1.34
N PHE A 41 4.65 5.26 1.32
CA PHE A 41 3.69 6.27 1.79
C PHE A 41 2.41 6.29 0.95
N SER A 42 2.54 6.19 -0.39
CA SER A 42 1.41 6.12 -1.30
C SER A 42 0.53 4.88 -1.04
N ASP A 43 1.15 3.72 -0.86
CA ASP A 43 0.46 2.46 -0.63
C ASP A 43 -0.30 2.46 0.70
N ILE A 44 0.33 2.98 1.77
CA ILE A 44 -0.32 3.13 3.08
C ILE A 44 -1.51 4.09 3.00
N PHE A 45 -1.35 5.23 2.31
CA PHE A 45 -2.42 6.21 2.15
C PHE A 45 -3.60 5.62 1.36
N PHE A 46 -3.31 4.86 0.30
CA PHE A 46 -4.32 4.17 -0.49
C PHE A 46 -5.11 3.16 0.34
N LEU A 47 -4.42 2.31 1.12
CA LEU A 47 -5.07 1.35 2.01
C LEU A 47 -5.95 2.03 3.06
N PHE A 48 -5.48 3.13 3.66
CA PHE A 48 -6.28 3.89 4.62
C PHE A 48 -7.55 4.47 3.98
N TYR A 49 -7.42 5.05 2.79
CA TYR A 49 -8.57 5.54 2.02
C TYR A 49 -9.55 4.42 1.69
N LEU A 50 -9.04 3.26 1.25
CA LEU A 50 -9.84 2.10 0.88
C LEU A 50 -10.68 1.60 2.07
N TRP A 51 -10.04 1.36 3.21
CA TRP A 51 -10.70 0.89 4.43
C TRP A 51 -11.67 1.91 5.01
N HIS A 52 -11.33 3.21 4.96
CA HIS A 52 -12.23 4.26 5.42
C HIS A 52 -13.48 4.37 4.53
N LYS A 53 -13.32 4.19 3.22
CA LYS A 53 -14.43 4.17 2.28
C LYS A 53 -15.32 2.93 2.47
N GLU A 54 -14.74 1.77 2.72
CA GLU A 54 -15.49 0.55 3.04
C GLU A 54 -16.34 0.72 4.30
N LYS A 55 -15.78 1.31 5.36
CA LYS A 55 -16.52 1.61 6.59
C LYS A 55 -17.69 2.57 6.38
N LYS A 56 -17.59 3.50 5.43
CA LYS A 56 -18.71 4.40 5.07
C LYS A 56 -19.82 3.70 4.29
N ASP A 57 -19.50 2.69 3.50
CA ASP A 57 -20.47 1.92 2.72
C ASP A 57 -21.18 0.83 3.57
N GLU A 58 -20.72 0.57 4.80
CA GLU A 58 -21.32 -0.38 5.75
C GLU A 58 -22.31 0.23 6.76
N ASN A 59 -22.30 1.56 6.95
CA ASN A 59 -23.26 2.31 7.79
C ASN A 59 -24.44 2.84 6.98
#